data_AF-A0A4Y1ZNR9-F1
#
_entry.id   AF-A0A4Y1ZNR9-F1
#
_cell.length_a   1.000
_cell.length_b   1.000
_cell.length_c   1.000
_cell.angle_alpha   90.00
_cell.angle_beta   90.00
_cell.angle_gamma   90.00
#
_symmetry.space_group_name_H-M   'P 1'
#
loop_
_entity.id
_entity.type
_entity.pdbx_description
1 polymer ?
#
loop_
_entity_poly.entity_id
_entity_poly.type
_entity_poly.pdbx_seq_one_letter_code
_entity_poly.pdbx_strand_id
1 'polypeptide(L)'
;MRWRTVGMSQAGARQSAIARELNVQRSVSHRLWNHYQRYQNVSRRLASGRRKITTTADDRILLQCARRWRTLTGLTLTGVAALCCCRKVHVPANCVAQTA
;
A
#
# COMPACT_ATOMS: atom_id res chain seq x y z
N MET A 1 0.45 -1.91 21.49
CA MET A 1 1.21 -0.75 22.04
C MET A 1 0.62 0.59 21.64
N ARG A 2 0.49 0.88 20.34
CA ARG A 2 0.11 2.21 19.83
C ARG A 2 -1.20 2.81 20.39
N TRP A 3 -2.29 2.04 20.40
CA TRP A 3 -3.56 2.49 20.98
C TRP A 3 -3.50 2.69 22.50
N ARG A 4 -2.67 1.92 23.22
CA ARG A 4 -2.45 2.13 24.67
C ARG A 4 -1.73 3.46 24.92
N THR A 5 -0.70 3.78 24.13
CA THR A 5 -0.01 5.08 24.21
C THR A 5 -0.96 6.25 23.94
N VAL A 6 -1.84 6.13 22.93
CA VAL A 6 -2.82 7.17 22.60
C VAL A 6 -3.88 7.30 23.70
N GLY A 7 -4.46 6.18 24.17
CA GLY A 7 -5.46 6.20 25.25
C GLY A 7 -4.91 6.79 26.55
N MET A 8 -3.69 6.45 26.95
CA MET A 8 -3.04 7.06 28.11
C MET A 8 -2.75 8.55 27.90
N SER A 9 -2.36 8.95 26.68
CA SER A 9 -2.13 10.37 26.35
C SER A 9 -3.42 11.18 26.36
N GLN A 10 -4.54 10.62 25.88
CA GLN A 10 -5.87 11.24 25.94
C GLN A 10 -6.38 11.37 27.38
N ALA A 11 -6.06 10.41 28.25
CA ALA A 11 -6.33 10.48 29.69
C ALA A 11 -5.42 11.47 30.45
N GLY A 12 -4.57 12.23 29.75
CA GLY A 12 -3.69 13.25 30.35
C GLY A 12 -2.41 12.70 30.99
N ALA A 13 -2.05 11.43 30.76
CA ALA A 13 -0.85 10.86 31.34
C ALA A 13 0.42 11.52 30.78
N ARG A 14 1.39 11.80 31.68
CA ARG A 14 2.68 12.38 31.29
C ARG A 14 3.47 11.40 30.43
N GLN A 15 4.09 11.88 29.35
CA GLN A 15 4.85 11.03 28.41
C GLN A 15 5.96 10.19 29.07
N SER A 16 6.54 10.65 30.20
CA SER A 16 7.51 9.87 30.98
C SER A 16 6.88 8.67 31.71
N ALA A 17 5.64 8.80 32.18
CA ALA A 17 4.90 7.69 32.78
C ALA A 17 4.51 6.66 31.72
N ILE A 18 4.03 7.13 30.56
CA ILE A 18 3.72 6.27 29.41
C ILE A 18 4.95 5.48 28.95
N ALA A 19 6.12 6.15 28.89
CA ALA A 19 7.38 5.52 28.51
C ALA A 19 7.83 4.41 29.48
N ARG A 20 7.66 4.64 30.80
CA ARG A 20 7.97 3.66 31.84
C ARG A 20 7.00 2.48 31.81
N GLU A 21 5.70 2.75 31.74
CA GLU A 21 4.64 1.73 31.75
C GLU A 21 4.71 0.81 30.53
N LEU A 22 4.96 1.39 29.36
CA LEU A 22 4.98 0.65 28.10
C LEU A 22 6.40 0.18 27.72
N ASN A 23 7.41 0.47 28.54
CA ASN A 23 8.83 0.24 28.27
C ASN A 23 9.25 0.70 26.85
N VAL A 24 8.78 1.89 26.45
CA VAL A 24 9.06 2.49 25.13
C VAL A 24 9.77 3.81 25.32
N GLN A 25 10.71 4.14 24.45
CA GLN A 25 11.40 5.42 24.49
C GLN A 25 10.40 6.59 24.38
N ARG A 26 10.58 7.62 25.21
CA ARG A 26 9.76 8.85 25.21
C ARG A 26 9.61 9.48 23.82
N SER A 27 10.65 9.39 22.99
CA SER A 27 10.65 9.93 21.62
C SER A 27 9.64 9.22 20.70
N VAL A 28 9.37 7.94 20.94
CA VAL A 28 8.40 7.16 20.17
C VAL A 28 6.98 7.54 20.58
N SER A 29 6.72 7.64 21.88
CA SER A 29 5.42 8.06 22.41
C SER A 29 5.04 9.48 21.98
N HIS A 30 6.00 10.41 22.03
CA HIS A 30 5.81 11.78 21.57
C HIS A 30 5.53 11.86 20.05
N ARG A 31 6.30 11.13 19.23
CA ARG A 31 6.05 11.06 17.78
C ARG A 31 4.67 10.50 17.45
N LEU A 32 4.25 9.47 18.20
CA LEU A 32 2.95 8.85 18.01
C LEU A 32 1.81 9.79 18.40
N TRP A 33 1.95 10.50 19.52
CA TRP A 33 0.97 11.48 19.96
C TRP A 33 0.81 12.62 18.95
N ASN A 34 1.92 13.20 18.49
CA ASN A 34 1.88 14.26 17.47
C ASN A 34 1.25 13.80 16.16
N HIS A 35 1.52 12.55 15.74
CA HIS A 35 0.89 11.97 14.56
C HIS A 35 -0.62 11.82 14.74
N TYR A 36 -1.05 11.33 15.91
CA TYR A 36 -2.46 11.17 16.22
C TYR A 36 -3.19 12.51 16.30
N GLN A 37 -2.59 13.53 16.91
CA GLN A 37 -3.18 14.88 16.93
C GLN A 37 -3.38 15.44 15.52
N ARG A 38 -2.45 15.16 14.60
CA ARG A 38 -2.49 15.70 13.23
C ARG A 38 -3.44 14.96 12.30
N TYR A 39 -3.57 13.65 12.45
CA TYR A 39 -4.25 12.80 11.47
C TYR A 39 -5.35 11.91 12.07
N GLN A 40 -5.58 12.00 13.38
CA GLN A 40 -6.48 11.13 14.15
C GLN A 40 -6.29 9.63 13.87
N ASN A 41 -5.08 9.26 13.48
CA ASN A 41 -4.75 7.90 13.09
C ASN A 41 -3.46 7.44 13.77
N VAL A 42 -3.44 6.13 14.06
CA VAL A 42 -2.33 5.45 14.72
C VAL A 42 -1.77 4.33 13.84
N SER A 43 -2.48 4.03 12.76
CA SER A 43 -2.10 3.05 11.75
C SER A 43 -0.87 3.53 10.99
N ARG A 44 0.04 2.60 10.71
CA ARG A 44 1.12 2.86 9.76
C ARG A 44 0.48 2.82 8.38
N ARG A 45 0.60 3.87 7.56
CA ARG A 45 0.27 3.74 6.15
C ARG A 45 1.19 2.67 5.56
N LEU A 46 0.59 1.65 4.94
CA LEU A 46 1.33 0.79 4.01
C LEU A 46 1.79 1.71 2.89
N ALA A 47 3.10 1.92 2.80
CA ALA A 47 3.65 2.63 1.67
C ALA A 47 3.37 1.76 0.45
N SER A 48 2.39 2.14 -0.37
CA SER A 48 2.38 1.69 -1.75
C SER A 48 3.71 2.18 -2.34
N GLY A 49 4.44 1.27 -2.97
CA GLY A 49 5.67 1.64 -3.66
C GLY A 49 5.41 2.77 -4.65
N ARG A 50 6.49 3.45 -5.08
CA ARG A 50 6.37 4.51 -6.09
C ARG A 50 5.57 3.99 -7.28
N ARG A 51 4.43 4.62 -7.57
CA ARG A 51 3.64 4.34 -8.77
C ARG A 51 4.56 4.47 -9.98
N LYS A 52 4.85 3.34 -10.65
CA LYS A 52 5.47 3.38 -11.97
C LYS A 52 4.45 3.98 -12.92
N ILE A 53 4.74 5.18 -13.39
CA ILE A 53 3.96 5.83 -14.45
C ILE A 53 4.29 5.04 -15.73
N THR A 54 3.26 4.51 -16.40
CA THR A 54 3.45 3.88 -17.70
C THR A 54 3.90 4.95 -18.69
N THR A 55 4.92 4.64 -19.49
CA THR A 55 5.40 5.57 -20.50
C THR A 55 4.60 5.38 -21.79
N THR A 56 4.58 6.42 -22.65
CA THR A 56 3.93 6.33 -23.96
C THR A 56 4.50 5.19 -24.83
N ALA A 57 5.75 4.76 -24.58
CA ALA A 57 6.34 3.59 -25.25
C ALA A 57 5.70 2.28 -24.77
N ASP A 58 5.47 2.15 -23.45
CA ASP A 58 4.77 1.00 -22.87
C ASP A 58 3.35 0.88 -23.43
N ASP A 59 2.64 2.00 -23.56
CA ASP A 59 1.28 2.06 -24.12
C ASP A 59 1.25 1.64 -25.59
N ARG A 60 2.27 2.00 -26.40
CA ARG A 60 2.39 1.56 -27.80
C ARG A 60 2.63 0.05 -27.90
N ILE A 61 3.44 -0.51 -27.01
CA ILE A 61 3.67 -1.96 -26.94
C ILE A 61 2.35 -2.68 -26.59
N LEU A 62 1.60 -2.15 -25.62
CA LEU A 62 0.28 -2.69 -25.24
C LEU A 62 -0.72 -2.61 -26.40
N LEU A 63 -0.77 -1.49 -27.12
CA LEU A 63 -1.65 -1.33 -28.29
C LEU A 63 -1.27 -2.29 -29.42
N GLN A 64 0.03 -2.50 -29.66
CA GLN A 64 0.51 -3.45 -30.66
C GLN A 64 0.21 -4.89 -30.25
N CYS A 65 0.37 -5.24 -28.97
CA CYS A 65 -0.11 -6.49 -28.39
C CYS A 65 -1.61 -6.67 -28.64
N ALA A 66 -2.45 -5.68 -28.29
CA ALA A 66 -3.90 -5.75 -28.48
C ALA A 66 -4.31 -5.90 -29.95
N ARG A 67 -3.60 -5.22 -30.88
CA ARG A 67 -3.82 -5.35 -32.32
C ARG A 67 -3.44 -6.73 -32.85
N ARG A 68 -2.34 -7.31 -32.37
CA ARG A 68 -1.85 -8.63 -32.79
C ARG A 68 -2.71 -9.78 -32.27
N TRP A 69 -3.40 -9.58 -31.14
CA TRP A 69 -4.25 -10.58 -30.48
C TRP A 69 -5.74 -10.33 -30.72
N ARG A 70 -6.09 -9.48 -31.69
CA ARG A 70 -7.46 -9.06 -32.04
C ARG A 70 -8.36 -10.21 -32.54
N THR A 71 -7.80 -11.40 -32.75
CA THR A 71 -8.52 -12.65 -33.05
C THR A 71 -9.01 -13.41 -31.83
N LEU A 72 -8.56 -13.05 -30.61
CA LEU A 72 -9.11 -13.59 -29.36
C LEU A 72 -10.30 -12.71 -28.93
N THR A 73 -11.48 -13.12 -29.36
CA THR A 73 -12.77 -12.52 -28.99
C THR A 73 -12.93 -12.44 -27.48
N GLY A 74 -12.80 -11.24 -26.90
CA GLY A 74 -13.29 -10.93 -25.55
C GLY A 74 -12.27 -10.51 -24.49
N LEU A 75 -10.97 -10.37 -24.79
CA LEU A 75 -10.00 -9.94 -23.77
C LEU A 75 -9.99 -8.40 -23.59
N THR A 76 -10.21 -7.97 -22.35
CA THR A 76 -10.03 -6.57 -21.93
C THR A 76 -8.55 -6.18 -21.97
N LEU A 77 -8.25 -4.87 -21.92
CA LEU A 77 -6.86 -4.36 -21.95
C LEU A 77 -5.97 -4.97 -20.85
N THR A 78 -6.56 -5.29 -19.69
CA THR A 78 -5.94 -6.04 -18.59
C THR A 78 -5.65 -7.50 -18.94
N GLY A 79 -6.53 -8.18 -19.69
CA GLY A 79 -6.31 -9.55 -20.18
C GLY A 79 -5.19 -9.62 -21.22
N VAL A 80 -5.12 -8.65 -22.13
CA VAL A 80 -4.02 -8.55 -23.10
C VAL A 80 -2.69 -8.24 -22.42
N ALA A 81 -2.68 -7.34 -21.42
CA ALA A 81 -1.50 -7.04 -20.63
C ALA A 81 -1.01 -8.26 -19.85
N ALA A 82 -1.91 -9.03 -19.23
CA ALA A 82 -1.56 -10.28 -18.54
C ALA A 82 -0.89 -11.29 -19.49
N LEU A 83 -1.45 -11.52 -20.68
CA LEU A 83 -0.88 -12.42 -21.68
C LEU A 83 0.48 -11.95 -22.21
N CYS A 84 0.65 -10.66 -22.48
CA CYS A 84 1.95 -10.12 -22.89
C CYS A 84 2.99 -10.18 -21.74
N CYS A 85 2.58 -10.08 -20.48
CA CYS A 85 3.45 -10.23 -19.31
C CYS A 85 3.81 -11.69 -18.97
N CYS A 86 2.94 -12.67 -19.28
CA CYS A 86 3.20 -14.10 -19.04
C CYS A 86 4.39 -14.65 -19.84
N ARG A 87 4.86 -13.97 -20.88
CA ARG A 87 6.07 -14.38 -21.62
C ARG A 87 7.37 -13.79 -21.04
N LYS A 88 7.32 -12.92 -20.02
CA LYS A 88 8.55 -12.39 -19.38
C LYS A 88 8.52 -12.06 -17.89
N VAL A 89 7.47 -12.32 -17.12
CA VAL A 89 7.48 -11.99 -15.68
C VAL A 89 6.92 -13.14 -14.84
N HIS A 90 7.77 -13.65 -13.95
CA HIS A 90 7.39 -14.49 -12.82
C HIS A 90 6.23 -13.83 -12.05
N VAL A 91 5.05 -14.45 -12.10
CA VAL A 91 3.84 -13.99 -11.41
C VAL A 91 3.98 -14.34 -9.92
N PRO A 92 4.06 -13.35 -9.00
CA PRO A 92 3.99 -13.66 -7.58
C PRO A 92 2.55 -14.07 -7.20
N ALA A 93 2.43 -15.10 -6.37
CA ALA A 93 1.23 -15.91 -6.13
C ALA A 93 0.05 -15.23 -5.39
N ASN A 94 -0.03 -13.90 -5.32
CA ASN A 94 -1.08 -13.21 -4.54
C ASN A 94 -2.16 -12.52 -5.39
N CYS A 95 -2.40 -13.01 -6.60
CA CYS A 95 -3.59 -12.64 -7.37
C CYS A 95 -4.80 -13.46 -6.89
N VAL A 96 -5.33 -13.14 -5.72
CA VAL A 96 -6.66 -13.63 -5.30
C VAL A 96 -7.70 -12.83 -6.07
N ALA A 97 -8.45 -13.55 -6.91
CA ALA A 97 -9.64 -13.06 -7.58
C ALA A 97 -10.65 -12.53 -6.54
N GLN A 98 -11.04 -11.27 -6.67
CA GLN A 98 -12.31 -10.80 -6.13
C GLN A 98 -13.27 -10.67 -7.30
N THR A 99 -14.04 -11.72 -7.52
CA THR A 99 -15.32 -11.66 -8.24
C THR A 99 -16.37 -11.07 -7.31
N ALA A 100 -17.03 -10.00 -7.76
CA ALA A 100 -18.38 -9.62 -7.37
C ALA A 100 -19.20 -9.55 -8.66
#